data_AF-S5VFC7-F1
#
_entry.id   AF-S5VFC7-F1
#
_cell.length_a   1.000
_cell.length_b   1.000
_cell.length_c   1.000
_cell.angle_alpha   90.00
_cell.angle_beta   90.00
_cell.angle_gamma   90.00
#
_symmetry.space_group_name_H-M   'P 1'
#
loop_
_entity.id
_entity.type
_entity.pdbx_description
1 polymer ?
#
loop_
_entity_poly.entity_id
_entity_poly.type
_entity_poly.pdbx_seq_one_letter_code
_entity_poly.pdbx_strand_id
1 'polypeptide(L)' 'MLERSAEQERAKLAGLTGTEYDAQWRRWREASETAQAAITAHAAAAGVNRYELEQAVKKAVRHTDEDPAE' A
#
# COMPACT_ATOMS: atom_id res chain seq x y z
N MET A 1 -9.87 8.73 -0.07
CA MET A 1 -8.60 8.41 0.62
C MET A 1 -8.28 6.95 0.48
N LEU A 2 -7.06 6.64 0.02
CA LEU A 2 -6.54 5.28 -0.12
C LEU A 2 -6.47 4.53 1.22
N GLU A 3 -6.21 5.23 2.33
CA GLU A 3 -6.26 4.64 3.69
C GLU A 3 -7.65 4.09 4.01
N ARG A 4 -8.71 4.87 3.80
CA ARG A 4 -10.10 4.42 4.02
C ARG A 4 -10.45 3.20 3.17
N SER A 5 -10.00 3.14 1.92
CA SER A 5 -10.19 1.97 1.06
C SER A 5 -9.41 0.75 1.57
N ALA A 6 -8.17 0.94 2.03
CA ALA A 6 -7.35 -0.13 2.61
C ALA A 6 -7.97 -0.68 3.89
N GLU A 7 -8.54 0.16 4.75
CA GLU A 7 -9.24 -0.24 5.96
C GLU A 7 -10.56 -0.97 5.67
N GLN A 8 -11.32 -0.53 4.66
CA GLN A 8 -12.53 -1.22 4.21
C GLN A 8 -12.22 -2.62 3.66
N GLU A 9 -11.16 -2.77 2.87
CA GLU A 9 -10.70 -4.08 2.40
C GLU A 9 -10.19 -4.95 3.55
N ARG A 10 -9.49 -4.37 4.53
CA ARG A 10 -9.08 -5.08 5.75
C ARG A 10 -10.28 -5.51 6.60
N ALA A 11 -11.34 -4.71 6.69
CA ALA A 11 -12.55 -5.08 7.41
C ALA A 11 -13.27 -6.26 6.75
N LYS A 12 -13.23 -6.37 5.42
CA LYS A 12 -13.76 -7.53 4.68
C LYS A 12 -13.01 -8.83 4.96
N LEU A 13 -11.80 -8.77 5.54
CA LEU A 13 -11.07 -9.97 5.99
C LEU A 13 -11.63 -10.56 7.29
N ALA A 14 -12.39 -9.79 8.09
CA ALA A 14 -12.94 -10.29 9.35
C ALA A 14 -14.00 -11.37 9.08
N GLY A 15 -13.70 -12.61 9.47
CA GLY A 15 -14.60 -13.75 9.34
C GLY A 15 -14.43 -14.58 8.06
N LEU A 16 -13.53 -14.21 7.14
CA LEU A 16 -13.20 -15.06 6.00
C LEU A 16 -12.39 -16.28 6.46
N THR A 17 -12.78 -17.47 6.01
CA THR A 17 -12.06 -18.72 6.26
C THR A 17 -11.88 -19.51 4.96
N GLY A 18 -10.85 -20.35 4.90
CA GLY A 18 -10.60 -21.21 3.74
C GLY A 18 -10.36 -20.41 2.43
N THR A 19 -11.06 -20.81 1.37
CA THR A 19 -10.78 -20.34 0.00
C THR A 19 -10.95 -18.84 -0.22
N GLU A 20 -11.86 -18.18 0.50
CA GLU A 20 -12.10 -16.74 0.40
C GLU A 20 -10.96 -15.94 1.03
N TYR A 21 -10.44 -16.43 2.17
CA TYR A 21 -9.24 -15.87 2.79
C TYR A 21 -8.03 -16.02 1.85
N ASP A 22 -7.85 -17.18 1.22
CA ASP A 22 -6.75 -17.42 0.28
C ASP A 22 -6.84 -16.55 -0.98
N ALA A 23 -8.06 -16.31 -1.48
CA ALA A 23 -8.28 -15.40 -2.61
C ALA A 23 -7.93 -13.96 -2.23
N GLN A 24 -8.36 -13.49 -1.07
CA GLN A 24 -8.06 -12.14 -0.60
C GLN A 24 -6.56 -11.97 -0.28
N TRP A 25 -5.93 -12.98 0.30
CA TRP A 25 -4.49 -12.98 0.56
C TRP A 25 -3.67 -12.94 -0.72
N ARG A 26 -4.07 -13.67 -1.77
CA ARG A 26 -3.41 -13.60 -3.09
C ARG A 26 -3.52 -12.21 -3.71
N ARG A 27 -4.70 -11.60 -3.67
CA ARG A 27 -4.91 -10.22 -4.15
C ARG A 27 -4.03 -9.23 -3.39
N TRP A 28 -3.96 -9.35 -2.06
CA TRP A 28 -3.09 -8.50 -1.24
C TRP A 28 -1.61 -8.69 -1.58
N ARG A 29 -1.17 -9.94 -1.77
CA ARG A 29 0.22 -10.27 -2.13
C ARG A 29 0.58 -9.66 -3.48
N GLU A 30 -0.24 -9.83 -4.51
CA GLU A 30 0.00 -9.29 -5.85
C GLU A 30 0.09 -7.75 -5.85
N ALA A 31 -0.82 -7.09 -5.15
CA ALA A 31 -0.79 -5.64 -4.99
C ALA A 31 0.49 -5.18 -4.24
N SER A 32 0.91 -5.92 -3.21
CA SER A 32 2.11 -5.60 -2.43
C SER A 32 3.38 -5.79 -3.26
N GLU A 33 3.47 -6.86 -4.04
CA GLU A 33 4.60 -7.13 -4.95
C GLU A 33 4.71 -6.02 -6.01
N THR A 34 3.58 -5.63 -6.61
CA THR A 34 3.53 -4.53 -7.59
C THR A 34 4.01 -3.20 -6.98
N ALA A 35 3.56 -2.87 -5.78
CA ALA A 35 3.97 -1.65 -5.09
C ALA A 35 5.47 -1.65 -4.75
N GLN A 36 6.00 -2.76 -4.24
CA GLN A 36 7.44 -2.90 -3.92
C GLN A 36 8.31 -2.81 -5.18
N ALA A 37 7.86 -3.39 -6.30
CA ALA A 37 8.55 -3.27 -7.58
C ALA A 37 8.60 -1.81 -8.06
N ALA A 38 7.48 -1.08 -7.98
CA ALA A 38 7.43 0.33 -8.36
C ALA A 38 8.33 1.21 -7.49
N ILE A 39 8.32 1.02 -6.16
CA ILE A 39 9.19 1.73 -5.22
C ILE A 39 10.66 1.44 -5.53
N THR A 40 11.00 0.18 -5.78
CA THR A 40 12.38 -0.22 -6.11
C THR A 40 12.85 0.40 -7.42
N ALA A 41 12.02 0.36 -8.47
CA ALA A 41 12.34 0.97 -9.76
C ALA A 41 12.51 2.48 -9.64
N HIS A 42 11.62 3.16 -8.90
CA HIS A 42 11.71 4.61 -8.70
C HIS A 42 12.94 4.99 -7.88
N ALA A 43 13.25 4.25 -6.81
CA ALA A 43 14.43 4.50 -5.99
C ALA A 43 15.72 4.38 -6.82
N ALA A 44 15.82 3.34 -7.66
CA ALA A 44 16.95 3.15 -8.56
C ALA A 44 17.07 4.27 -9.60
N ALA A 45 15.95 4.67 -10.23
CA ALA A 45 15.94 5.72 -11.24
C ALA A 45 16.27 7.11 -10.67
N ALA A 46 15.78 7.42 -9.46
CA ALA A 46 16.01 8.70 -8.81
C ALA A 46 17.32 8.74 -7.98
N GLY A 47 18.00 7.61 -7.83
CA GLY A 47 19.22 7.50 -7.01
C GLY A 47 18.97 7.75 -5.52
N VAL A 48 17.75 7.52 -5.04
CA VAL A 48 17.35 7.75 -3.65
C VAL A 48 17.36 6.45 -2.85
N ASN A 49 17.42 6.57 -1.53
CA ASN A 49 17.29 5.42 -0.64
C ASN A 49 15.87 4.84 -0.72
N ARG A 50 15.75 3.56 -1.14
CA ARG A 50 14.47 2.84 -1.27
C ARG A 50 13.65 2.85 0.01
N TYR A 51 14.29 2.69 1.18
CA TYR A 51 13.61 2.64 2.46
C TYR A 51 12.99 4.00 2.81
N GLU A 52 13.75 5.09 2.67
CA GLU A 52 13.25 6.45 2.91
C GLU A 52 12.07 6.78 1.97
N LEU A 53 12.19 6.42 0.70
CA LEU A 53 11.11 6.57 -0.28
C LEU A 53 9.86 5.79 0.12
N GLU A 54 10.01 4.53 0.52
CA GLU A 54 8.90 3.69 0.96
C GLU A 54 8.18 4.28 2.19
N GLN A 55 8.94 4.78 3.18
CA GLN A 55 8.36 5.45 4.35
C GLN A 55 7.62 6.73 3.96
N ALA A 56 8.19 7.53 3.05
CA ALA A 56 7.55 8.74 2.55
C ALA A 56 6.24 8.44 1.81
N VAL A 57 6.22 7.41 0.95
CA VAL A 57 5.01 6.95 0.24
C VAL A 57 3.95 6.47 1.24
N LYS A 58 4.33 5.65 2.22
CA LYS A 58 3.42 5.17 3.27
C LYS A 58 2.83 6.32 4.08
N LYS A 59 3.67 7.31 4.44
CA LYS A 59 3.25 8.52 5.14
C LYS A 59 2.28 9.33 4.28
N ALA A 60 2.62 9.59 3.02
CA ALA A 60 1.75 10.34 2.11
C ALA A 60 0.37 9.69 1.95
N VAL A 61 0.33 8.36 1.74
CA VAL A 61 -0.92 7.60 1.58
C VAL A 61 -1.78 7.59 2.85
N ARG A 62 -1.15 7.61 4.03
CA ARG A 62 -1.81 7.70 5.34
C ARG A 62 -2.27 9.12 5.70
N HIS A 63 -1.61 10.15 5.19
CA HIS A 63 -1.91 11.55 5.52
C HIS A 63 -2.51 12.34 4.36
N THR A 64 -3.10 11.67 3.35
CA THR A 64 -3.76 12.33 2.20
C THR A 64 -5.03 13.14 2.58
N ASP A 65 -5.30 13.38 3.87
CA ASP A 65 -6.33 14.33 4.34
C ASP A 65 -5.75 15.69 4.78
N GLU A 66 -4.42 15.89 4.78
CA GLU A 66 -3.82 17.23 4.88
C GLU A 66 -3.37 17.69 3.50
N ASP A 67 -4.31 18.32 2.81
CA ASP A 67 -4.06 19.20 1.67
C ASP A 67 -3.15 20.35 2.16
N PRO A 68 -1.90 20.49 1.69
CA PRO A 68 -1.09 21.66 2.01
C PRO A 68 -1.52 22.78 1.07
N ALA A 69 -2.72 23.32 1.31
CA ALA A 69 -3.12 24.62 0.82
C ALA A 69 -3.00 25.62 1.97
N GLU A 70 -1.76 25.99 2.30
CA GLU A 70 -1.25 27.36 2.51
C GLU A 70 0.17 27.36 3.11
#